data_AF-A0A352PSD1-F1
#
_entry.id   AF-A0A352PSD1-F1
#
_cell.length_a   1.000
_cell.length_b   1.000
_cell.length_c   1.000
_cell.angle_alpha   90.00
_cell.angle_beta   90.00
_cell.angle_gamma   90.00
#
_symmetry.space_group_name_H-M   'P 1'
#
loop_
_entity.id
_entity.type
_entity.pdbx_description
1 polymer ?
#
loop_
_entity_poly.entity_id
_entity_poly.type
_entity_poly.pdbx_seq_one_letter_code
_entity_poly.pdbx_strand_id
1 'polypeptide(L)'
;KRGLLETANGGTLLLDEVADLHPEIQAKLLRALEEKEFFPLGGTRKRKVDLRIIAACNLDLWEATELGRFRKDLYFRLATIRIDLPPLRQRQGD
;
A
#
# COMPACT_ATOMS: atom_id res chain seq x y z
N LYS A 1 -18.90 -7.78 -8.53
CA LYS A 1 -17.51 -8.03 -9.00
C LYS A 1 -16.63 -8.27 -7.77
N ARG A 2 -15.64 -9.17 -7.84
CA ARG A 2 -14.67 -9.35 -6.74
C ARG A 2 -13.75 -8.13 -6.65
N GLY A 3 -13.38 -7.74 -5.43
CA GLY A 3 -12.43 -6.64 -5.20
C GLY A 3 -10.98 -7.04 -5.49
N LEU A 4 -10.08 -6.06 -5.53
CA LEU A 4 -8.65 -6.30 -5.82
C LEU A 4 -7.98 -7.18 -4.76
N LEU A 5 -8.24 -6.93 -3.46
CA LEU A 5 -7.73 -7.75 -2.36
C LEU A 5 -8.16 -9.22 -2.49
N GLU A 6 -9.44 -9.44 -2.81
CA GLU A 6 -10.01 -10.77 -3.02
C GLU A 6 -9.40 -11.49 -4.22
N THR A 7 -9.10 -10.73 -5.28
CA THR A 7 -8.53 -11.27 -6.52
C THR A 7 -7.05 -11.64 -6.34
N ALA A 8 -6.32 -10.87 -5.52
CA ALA A 8 -4.92 -11.10 -5.20
C ALA A 8 -4.67 -12.08 -4.03
N ASN A 9 -5.74 -12.69 -3.48
CA ASN A 9 -5.62 -13.63 -2.37
C ASN A 9 -4.75 -14.85 -2.76
N GLY A 10 -3.77 -15.16 -1.91
CA GLY A 10 -2.72 -16.16 -2.16
C GLY A 10 -1.57 -15.64 -3.04
N GLY A 11 -1.55 -14.35 -3.39
CA GLY A 11 -0.61 -13.77 -4.34
C GLY A 11 0.02 -12.46 -3.87
N THR A 12 0.31 -11.57 -4.82
CA THR A 12 0.91 -10.26 -4.58
C THR A 12 0.04 -9.16 -5.17
N LEU A 13 -0.17 -8.07 -4.41
CA LEU A 13 -0.82 -6.86 -4.86
C LEU A 13 0.24 -5.75 -5.02
N LEU A 14 0.32 -5.20 -6.22
CA LEU A 14 1.09 -3.98 -6.50
C LEU A 14 0.18 -2.77 -6.33
N LEU A 15 0.58 -1.83 -5.51
CA LEU A 15 -0.07 -0.54 -5.33
C LEU A 15 0.84 0.53 -5.92
N ASP A 16 0.42 1.13 -7.03
CA ASP A 16 1.11 2.27 -7.61
C ASP A 16 0.59 3.58 -7.00
N GLU A 17 1.44 4.61 -6.98
CA GLU A 17 1.15 5.95 -6.44
C GLU A 17 0.49 5.92 -5.05
N VAL A 18 1.02 5.09 -4.12
CA VAL A 18 0.43 4.90 -2.79
C VAL A 18 0.33 6.20 -1.97
N ALA A 19 1.16 7.20 -2.30
CA ALA A 19 1.15 8.51 -1.67
C ALA A 19 -0.17 9.28 -1.86
N ASP A 20 -0.91 9.01 -2.93
CA ASP A 20 -2.16 9.72 -3.27
C ASP A 20 -3.42 9.06 -2.68
N LEU A 21 -3.26 7.99 -1.89
CA LEU A 21 -4.37 7.35 -1.22
C LEU A 21 -5.06 8.31 -0.25
N HIS A 22 -6.38 8.44 -0.36
CA HIS A 22 -7.17 9.20 0.61
C HIS A 22 -6.99 8.63 2.03
N PRO A 23 -6.95 9.45 3.11
CA PRO A 23 -6.66 8.99 4.47
C PRO A 23 -7.54 7.84 4.97
N GLU A 24 -8.80 7.80 4.55
CA GLU A 24 -9.72 6.70 4.88
C GLU A 24 -9.28 5.37 4.25
N ILE A 25 -8.76 5.41 3.02
CA ILE A 25 -8.24 4.23 2.33
C ILE A 25 -6.92 3.78 2.96
N GLN A 26 -6.06 4.71 3.37
CA GLN A 26 -4.84 4.40 4.11
C GLN A 26 -5.16 3.61 5.40
N ALA A 27 -6.17 4.05 6.15
CA ALA A 27 -6.61 3.34 7.37
C ALA A 27 -7.15 1.93 7.09
N LYS A 28 -7.92 1.76 6.01
CA LYS A 28 -8.44 0.44 5.58
C LYS A 28 -7.31 -0.48 5.11
N LEU A 29 -6.33 0.05 4.38
CA LEU A 29 -5.17 -0.69 3.92
C LEU A 29 -4.30 -1.17 5.09
N LEU A 30 -4.05 -0.29 6.08
CA LEU A 30 -3.33 -0.66 7.29
C LEU A 30 -4.01 -1.83 8.01
N ARG A 31 -5.33 -1.75 8.21
CA ARG A 31 -6.10 -2.86 8.83
C ARG A 31 -5.99 -4.15 8.04
N ALA A 32 -6.06 -4.09 6.71
CA ALA A 32 -5.89 -5.28 5.86
C ALA A 32 -4.48 -5.89 5.99
N LEU A 33 -3.45 -5.06 6.14
CA LEU A 33 -2.05 -5.46 6.32
C LEU A 33 -1.74 -6.05 7.72
N GLU A 34 -2.44 -5.58 8.74
CA GLU A 34 -2.26 -6.01 10.13
C GLU A 34 -3.14 -7.21 10.48
N GLU A 35 -4.44 -7.11 10.22
CA GLU A 35 -5.42 -8.13 10.60
C GLU A 35 -5.52 -9.27 9.59
N LYS A 36 -4.93 -9.12 8.38
CA LYS A 36 -5.14 -10.02 7.24
C LYS A 36 -6.63 -10.24 6.92
N GLU A 37 -7.44 -9.22 7.19
CA GLU A 37 -8.90 -9.25 7.06
C GLU A 37 -9.42 -7.91 6.55
N PHE A 38 -10.53 -7.94 5.81
CA PHE A 38 -11.21 -6.72 5.36
C PHE A 38 -12.73 -6.90 5.27
N PHE A 39 -13.46 -5.79 5.21
CA PHE A 39 -14.88 -5.78 4.89
C PHE A 39 -15.08 -5.45 3.41
N PRO A 40 -15.79 -6.29 2.64
CA PRO A 40 -16.26 -5.90 1.32
C PRO A 40 -17.14 -4.65 1.40
N LEU A 41 -17.16 -3.83 0.35
CA LEU A 41 -18.06 -2.68 0.28
C LEU A 41 -19.52 -3.14 0.43
N GLY A 42 -20.23 -2.58 1.40
CA GLY A 42 -21.61 -2.98 1.75
C GLY A 42 -21.73 -4.33 2.47
N GLY A 43 -20.61 -5.00 2.76
CA GLY A 43 -20.59 -6.27 3.50
C GLY A 43 -20.51 -6.07 5.01
N THR A 44 -21.21 -6.92 5.77
CA THR A 44 -21.22 -6.90 7.23
C THR A 44 -20.31 -7.96 7.87
N ARG A 45 -19.66 -8.81 7.06
CA ARG A 45 -18.77 -9.87 7.52
C ARG A 45 -17.36 -9.63 7.01
N LYS A 46 -16.38 -9.80 7.90
CA LYS A 46 -14.95 -9.80 7.54
C LYS A 46 -14.63 -10.98 6.63
N ARG A 47 -13.66 -10.78 5.73
CA ARG A 47 -13.06 -11.82 4.90
C ARG A 47 -11.57 -11.85 5.13
N LYS A 48 -11.03 -13.05 5.37
CA LYS A 48 -9.59 -13.28 5.45
C LYS A 48 -8.96 -13.17 4.08
N VAL A 49 -7.75 -12.64 4.06
CA VAL A 49 -6.95 -12.52 2.86
C VAL A 49 -5.47 -12.71 3.20
N ASP A 50 -4.78 -13.50 2.38
CA ASP A 50 -3.34 -13.69 2.49
C ASP A 50 -2.68 -13.13 1.24
N LEU A 51 -1.93 -12.05 1.39
CA LEU A 51 -1.35 -11.34 0.26
C LEU A 51 -0.03 -10.68 0.65
N ARG A 52 0.88 -10.64 -0.31
CA ARG A 52 2.07 -9.80 -0.27
C ARG A 52 1.74 -8.45 -0.88
N ILE A 53 2.18 -7.34 -0.27
CA ILE A 53 2.04 -6.01 -0.86
C ILE A 53 3.40 -5.54 -1.36
N ILE A 54 3.40 -4.95 -2.55
CA ILE A 54 4.47 -4.09 -3.06
C ILE A 54 3.82 -2.73 -3.30
N ALA A 55 4.44 -1.67 -2.80
CA ALA A 55 3.97 -0.31 -3.00
C ALA A 55 5.03 0.50 -3.75
N ALA A 56 4.59 1.36 -4.66
CA ALA A 56 5.42 2.30 -5.39
C ALA A 56 4.84 3.72 -5.24
N CYS A 57 5.72 4.71 -5.31
CA CYS A 57 5.36 6.12 -5.35
C CYS A 57 6.52 6.93 -5.94
N ASN A 58 6.18 8.07 -6.53
CA ASN A 58 7.12 9.06 -7.04
C ASN A 58 7.43 10.18 -6.02
N LEU A 59 6.66 10.27 -4.94
CA LEU A 59 6.85 11.21 -3.84
C LEU A 59 7.64 10.57 -2.70
N ASP A 60 8.33 11.41 -1.91
CA ASP A 60 8.92 10.96 -0.65
C ASP A 60 7.81 10.73 0.38
N LEU A 61 7.57 9.46 0.72
CA LEU A 61 6.53 9.11 1.69
C LEU A 61 6.83 9.62 3.09
N TRP A 62 8.11 9.74 3.49
CA TRP A 62 8.45 10.26 4.80
C TRP A 62 8.09 11.74 4.90
N GLU A 63 8.42 12.53 3.88
CA GLU A 63 7.98 13.93 3.81
C GLU A 63 6.44 14.02 3.83
N ALA A 64 5.75 13.15 3.08
CA ALA A 64 4.29 13.09 3.10
C ALA A 64 3.72 12.76 4.49
N THR A 65 4.43 11.98 5.32
CA THR A 65 4.01 11.75 6.72
C THR A 65 4.17 12.99 7.58
N GLU A 66 5.28 13.72 7.45
CA GLU A 66 5.54 14.93 8.24
C GLU A 66 4.58 16.07 7.85
N LEU A 67 4.09 16.08 6.61
CA LEU A 67 3.03 16.98 6.13
C LEU A 67 1.60 16.52 6.49
N GLY A 68 1.44 15.39 7.17
CA GLY A 68 0.13 14.84 7.58
C GLY A 68 -0.73 14.30 6.42
N ARG A 69 -0.15 14.12 5.23
CA ARG A 69 -0.83 13.56 4.05
C ARG A 69 -0.81 12.04 4.02
N PHE A 70 0.20 11.45 4.64
CA PHE A 70 0.36 10.01 4.75
C PHE A 70 0.43 9.58 6.21
N ARG A 71 -0.21 8.47 6.56
CA ARG A 71 -0.17 8.00 7.94
C ARG A 71 1.17 7.37 8.25
N LYS A 72 1.76 7.80 9.38
CA LYS A 72 3.05 7.33 9.87
C LYS A 72 3.07 5.83 10.19
N ASP A 73 1.96 5.29 10.70
CA ASP A 73 1.81 3.84 10.98
C ASP A 73 1.85 3.00 9.68
N LEU A 74 1.11 3.42 8.65
CA LEU A 74 1.14 2.79 7.34
C LEU A 74 2.51 2.90 6.68
N TYR A 75 3.21 4.04 6.83
CA TYR A 75 4.58 4.19 6.34
C TYR A 75 5.49 3.11 6.92
N PHE A 76 5.55 2.96 8.24
CA PHE A 76 6.40 1.94 8.86
C PHE A 76 6.00 0.51 8.48
N ARG A 77 4.72 0.27 8.24
CA ARG A 77 4.23 -1.05 7.81
C ARG A 77 4.65 -1.40 6.37
N LEU A 78 4.68 -0.42 5.47
CA LEU A 78 5.08 -0.59 4.07
C LEU A 78 6.61 -0.53 3.89
N ALA A 79 7.27 0.42 4.54
CA ALA A 79 8.70 0.70 4.39
C ALA A 79 9.61 -0.26 5.19
N THR A 80 9.15 -1.50 5.44
CA THR A 80 9.99 -2.55 6.04
C THR A 80 11.17 -2.90 5.12
N ILE A 81 10.94 -2.90 3.81
CA ILE A 81 11.98 -3.01 2.78
C ILE A 81 11.76 -1.87 1.79
N ARG A 82 12.73 -0.95 1.70
CA ARG A 82 12.71 0.18 0.77
C ARG A 82 13.70 -0.06 -0.35
N ILE A 83 13.25 0.17 -1.58
CA ILE A 83 14.08 0.12 -2.78
C ILE A 83 13.99 1.50 -3.44
N ASP A 84 15.10 2.24 -3.43
CA ASP A 84 15.19 3.51 -4.14
C ASP A 84 15.58 3.25 -5.59
N LEU A 85 14.69 3.61 -6.52
CA LEU A 85 14.93 3.44 -7.95
C LEU A 85 15.48 4.75 -8.55
N PRO A 86 16.75 4.82 -8.96
CA PRO A 86 17.30 6.04 -9.53
C PRO A 86 16.65 6.38 -10.88
N PRO A 87 16.49 7.67 -11.20
CA PRO A 87 16.01 8.10 -12.51
C PRO A 87 16.97 7.65 -13.61
N LEU A 88 16.45 7.45 -14.82
CA LEU A 88 17.21 6.90 -15.95
C LEU A 88 18.52 7.66 -16.24
N ARG A 89 18.54 8.99 -16.07
CA ARG A 89 19.75 9.83 -16.23
C ARG A 89 20.94 9.46 -15.32
N GLN A 90 20.69 8.70 -14.24
CA GLN A 90 21.71 8.21 -13.31
C GLN A 90 22.08 6.74 -13.54
N ARG A 91 21.43 6.07 -14.50
CA ARG A 91 21.62 4.65 -14.84
C ARG A 91 22.46 4.55 -16.11
N GLN A 92 23.77 4.77 -15.97
CA GLN A 92 24.68 4.70 -17.13
C GLN A 92 24.72 3.27 -17.70
N GLY A 93 24.39 3.12 -18.98
CA GLY A 93 24.44 1.83 -19.69
C GLY A 93 23.10 1.09 -19.80
N ASP A 94 22.03 1.63 -19.21
CA ASP A 94 20.63 1.25 -19.50
C ASP A 94 20.05 2.14 -20.62
#